data_AF-A0A7J7MRZ4-F1
#
_entry.id   AF-A0A7J7MRZ4-F1
#
_cell.length_a   1.000
_cell.length_b   1.000
_cell.length_c   1.000
_cell.angle_alpha   90.00
_cell.angle_beta   90.00
_cell.angle_gamma   90.00
#
_symmetry.space_group_name_H-M   'P 1'
#
loop_
_entity.id
_entity.type
_entity.pdbx_description
1 polymer ?
#
loop_
_entity_poly.entity_id
_entity_poly.type
_entity_poly.pdbx_seq_one_letter_code
_entity_poly.pdbx_strand_id
1 'polypeptide(L)'
;MAFLLLSFMDRHTNLNIGCWNIRGINDNCKKEEVSSWIKRNNLFMFGISEHKILDENIKTIADSICRGWAFTFNNSQNGKSRILLCWDPQLIKVEQVILEEQHITCNVHHIYGISFCSSFIYGCNSYIKRRILWDQICMISANMSLPWTLLGDFNAIQSSREKVGGIPVPRHTIVEFMNCLQMAGLVDCKFQGNFLTWSNKSTRGKRVAVKLNRVLINSQWMNTFNYSQAKFLNPIVSDHSPYILNITSPSSSNPKPFKFYNCWVDDSEFLDVVKNAWKFQIEGNATFIFVSKLKNVKKKLKKKFSKAFSHLDTQIFNAKNALDILQDNLQIDPLNQNLATQEKLALKFFVDLVKIDEHVKKQKSRVQWLQLGDSNSKFFHNSIKARRARNRILSIIDSNGSALNIEKDICKEGVSWFENFLGNSHCPQTRFNDLQSLNMNRITGEDRDELEKSISTLEIFECLQD
;
A
#
# COMPACT_ATOMS: atom_id res chain seq x y z
N MET A 1 17.35 19.50 24.52
CA MET A 1 15.88 19.42 24.39
C MET A 1 15.41 18.56 23.21
N ALA A 2 15.99 18.64 22.01
CA ALA A 2 15.59 17.80 20.87
C ALA A 2 15.80 16.27 21.08
N PHE A 3 16.82 15.87 21.85
CA PHE A 3 17.07 14.46 22.18
C PHE A 3 16.10 13.86 23.21
N LEU A 4 15.45 14.69 24.04
CA LEU A 4 14.46 14.25 25.04
C LEU A 4 13.06 14.02 24.43
N LEU A 5 12.76 14.64 23.27
CA LEU A 5 11.55 14.36 22.49
C LEU A 5 11.65 13.01 21.76
N LEU A 6 12.85 12.65 21.27
CA LEU A 6 13.10 11.36 20.63
C LEU A 6 13.05 10.18 21.63
N SER A 7 13.46 10.37 22.89
CA SER A 7 13.36 9.32 23.91
C SER A 7 11.93 9.09 24.43
N PHE A 8 11.00 10.02 24.18
CA PHE A 8 9.58 9.81 24.46
C PHE A 8 8.85 9.04 23.32
N MET A 9 9.42 9.02 22.11
CA MET A 9 8.90 8.24 20.98
C MET A 9 9.22 6.74 21.06
N ASP A 10 10.04 6.32 22.02
CA ASP A 10 10.41 4.90 22.23
C ASP A 10 9.35 4.11 23.02
N ARG A 11 8.30 4.79 23.49
CA ARG A 11 7.04 4.12 23.83
C ARG A 11 6.17 4.11 22.59
N HIS A 12 5.98 2.92 22.03
CA HIS A 12 5.06 2.58 20.93
C HIS A 12 3.64 3.16 21.15
N THR A 13 3.43 4.46 20.94
CA THR A 13 2.09 5.05 20.95
C THR A 13 1.45 4.76 19.61
N ASN A 14 0.83 3.58 19.53
CA ASN A 14 -0.07 3.21 18.45
C ASN A 14 -1.22 4.23 18.39
N LEU A 15 -1.17 5.14 17.42
CA LEU A 15 -2.23 6.11 17.19
C LEU A 15 -3.33 5.45 16.38
N ASN A 16 -4.55 5.35 16.93
CA ASN A 16 -5.62 4.60 16.29
C ASN A 16 -6.83 5.48 15.95
N ILE A 17 -7.29 5.40 14.70
CA ILE A 17 -8.56 5.97 14.22
C ILE A 17 -9.53 4.82 13.95
N GLY A 18 -10.78 4.94 14.39
CA GLY A 18 -11.79 3.92 14.14
C GLY A 18 -12.93 4.38 13.23
N CYS A 19 -13.56 3.44 12.55
CA CYS A 19 -14.86 3.65 11.92
C CYS A 19 -15.79 2.46 12.10
N TRP A 20 -17.08 2.74 12.25
CA TRP A 20 -18.09 1.70 12.35
C TRP A 20 -19.44 2.14 11.78
N ASN A 21 -19.94 1.45 10.75
CA ASN A 21 -21.36 1.50 10.40
C ASN A 21 -22.15 0.67 11.43
N ILE A 22 -22.88 1.33 12.32
CA ILE A 22 -23.53 0.69 13.49
C ILE A 22 -25.00 0.34 13.23
N ARG A 23 -25.57 0.85 12.12
CA ARG A 23 -26.97 0.67 11.74
C ARG A 23 -27.95 0.95 12.89
N GLY A 24 -27.83 2.14 13.48
CA GLY A 24 -28.62 2.64 14.60
C GLY A 24 -27.93 2.42 15.95
N ILE A 25 -27.75 3.48 16.73
CA ILE A 25 -27.03 3.46 18.02
C ILE A 25 -27.89 3.83 19.24
N ASN A 26 -29.22 3.96 19.07
CA ASN A 26 -30.09 4.34 20.19
C ASN A 26 -30.17 3.27 21.29
N ASP A 27 -29.90 2.01 20.96
CA ASP A 27 -29.85 0.86 21.87
C ASP A 27 -28.65 0.94 22.83
N ASN A 28 -28.87 0.72 24.14
CA ASN A 28 -27.83 0.86 25.15
C ASN A 28 -26.72 -0.21 25.04
N CYS A 29 -27.05 -1.44 24.66
CA CYS A 29 -26.05 -2.49 24.43
C CYS A 29 -25.10 -2.09 23.29
N LYS A 30 -25.63 -1.47 22.23
CA LYS A 30 -24.79 -0.92 21.15
C LYS A 30 -23.91 0.24 21.62
N LYS A 31 -24.44 1.16 22.45
CA LYS A 31 -23.63 2.26 23.01
C LYS A 31 -22.48 1.72 23.86
N GLU A 32 -22.76 0.75 24.74
CA GLU A 32 -21.75 0.11 25.59
C GLU A 32 -20.68 -0.60 24.75
N GLU A 33 -21.07 -1.33 23.70
CA GLU A 33 -20.11 -1.99 22.82
C GLU A 33 -19.25 -0.98 22.05
N VAL A 34 -19.83 0.13 21.58
CA VAL A 34 -19.06 1.22 20.94
C VAL A 34 -18.08 1.85 21.93
N SER A 35 -18.51 2.17 23.15
CA SER A 35 -17.65 2.70 24.21
C SER A 35 -16.52 1.74 24.57
N SER A 36 -16.83 0.43 24.62
CA SER A 36 -15.85 -0.63 24.88
C SER A 36 -14.85 -0.77 23.74
N TRP A 37 -15.32 -0.72 22.48
CA TRP A 37 -14.48 -0.73 21.29
C TRP A 37 -13.51 0.45 21.27
N ILE A 38 -13.97 1.67 21.63
CA ILE A 38 -13.13 2.86 21.72
C ILE A 38 -12.01 2.67 22.75
N LYS A 39 -12.38 2.26 23.98
CA LYS A 39 -11.42 2.05 25.09
C LYS A 39 -10.43 0.93 24.82
N ARG A 40 -10.91 -0.25 24.39
CA ARG A 40 -10.05 -1.43 24.12
C ARG A 40 -9.01 -1.17 23.04
N ASN A 41 -9.31 -0.27 22.10
CA ASN A 41 -8.44 0.02 20.97
C ASN A 41 -7.73 1.36 21.08
N ASN A 42 -7.86 2.08 22.21
CA ASN A 42 -7.22 3.37 22.44
C ASN A 42 -7.41 4.34 21.27
N LEU A 43 -8.65 4.47 20.80
CA LEU A 43 -8.95 5.41 19.71
C LEU A 43 -8.82 6.84 20.23
N PHE A 44 -8.28 7.74 19.41
CA PHE A 44 -8.30 9.19 19.69
C PHE A 44 -9.31 9.93 18.80
N MET A 45 -9.80 9.27 17.76
CA MET A 45 -10.76 9.78 16.78
C MET A 45 -11.55 8.61 16.19
N PHE A 46 -12.85 8.79 15.97
CA PHE A 46 -13.65 7.78 15.29
C PHE A 46 -14.88 8.34 14.57
N GLY A 47 -15.29 7.63 13.51
CA GLY A 47 -16.52 7.92 12.78
C GLY A 47 -17.57 6.82 12.94
N ILE A 48 -18.83 7.20 13.16
CA ILE A 48 -19.97 6.29 13.19
C ILE A 48 -20.88 6.60 12.01
N SER A 49 -21.15 5.58 11.18
CA SER A 49 -22.08 5.68 10.06
C SER A 49 -23.42 5.00 10.36
N GLU A 50 -24.48 5.48 9.72
CA GLU A 50 -25.88 5.08 9.95
C GLU A 50 -26.28 5.08 11.44
N HIS A 51 -25.88 6.11 12.20
CA HIS A 51 -26.21 6.18 13.62
C HIS A 51 -27.72 6.31 13.89
N LYS A 52 -28.52 6.80 12.94
CA LYS A 52 -29.99 6.97 13.02
C LYS A 52 -30.46 7.78 14.25
N ILE A 53 -29.65 8.76 14.62
CA ILE A 53 -29.94 9.71 15.69
C ILE A 53 -30.62 10.92 15.05
N LEU A 54 -31.58 11.53 15.76
CA LEU A 54 -32.11 12.85 15.39
C LEU A 54 -31.09 13.92 15.80
N ASP A 55 -30.87 14.93 14.97
CA ASP A 55 -29.78 15.90 15.18
C ASP A 55 -29.77 16.54 16.59
N GLU A 56 -30.95 16.81 17.15
CA GLU A 56 -31.16 17.31 18.52
C GLU A 56 -30.59 16.41 19.64
N ASN A 57 -30.53 15.09 19.40
CA ASN A 57 -30.09 14.07 20.34
C ASN A 57 -28.61 13.67 20.17
N ILE A 58 -27.93 14.17 19.13
CA ILE A 58 -26.54 13.80 18.84
C ILE A 58 -25.62 14.15 20.00
N LYS A 59 -25.77 15.35 20.58
CA LYS A 59 -24.94 15.78 21.72
C LYS A 59 -25.07 14.81 22.90
N THR A 60 -26.30 14.51 23.30
CA THR A 60 -26.60 13.60 24.42
C THR A 60 -25.98 12.21 24.18
N ILE A 61 -26.07 11.69 22.96
CA ILE A 61 -25.50 10.38 22.63
C ILE A 61 -23.97 10.44 22.57
N ALA A 62 -23.38 11.47 21.95
CA ALA A 62 -21.94 11.65 21.90
C ALA A 62 -21.35 11.73 23.32
N ASP A 63 -21.95 12.54 24.20
CA ASP A 63 -21.55 12.68 25.61
C ASP A 63 -21.71 11.36 26.39
N SER A 64 -22.71 10.52 26.05
CA SER A 64 -22.89 9.21 26.69
C SER A 64 -21.82 8.18 26.30
N ILE A 65 -21.24 8.31 25.10
CA ILE A 65 -20.21 7.39 24.59
C ILE A 65 -18.82 7.87 25.03
N CYS A 66 -18.53 9.15 24.81
CA CYS A 66 -17.24 9.78 25.10
C CYS A 66 -17.44 11.16 25.72
N ARG A 67 -17.63 11.20 27.04
CA ARG A 67 -17.79 12.45 27.78
C ARG A 67 -16.57 13.37 27.59
N GLY A 68 -16.83 14.62 27.21
CA GLY A 68 -15.79 15.64 27.04
C GLY A 68 -15.07 15.61 25.70
N TRP A 69 -15.44 14.69 24.80
CA TRP A 69 -14.95 14.68 23.44
C TRP A 69 -15.70 15.69 22.57
N ALA A 70 -15.00 16.23 21.58
CA ALA A 70 -15.61 17.09 20.57
C ALA A 70 -16.21 16.23 19.45
N PHE A 71 -17.23 16.75 18.77
CA PHE A 71 -17.91 16.03 17.69
C PHE A 71 -18.42 16.97 16.60
N THR A 72 -18.65 16.41 15.42
CA THR A 72 -19.34 17.03 14.29
C THR A 72 -20.10 15.97 13.51
N PHE A 73 -21.05 16.37 12.68
CA PHE A 73 -21.84 15.46 11.86
C PHE A 73 -22.18 16.11 10.53
N ASN A 74 -22.50 15.29 9.53
CA ASN A 74 -22.71 15.80 8.19
C ASN A 74 -24.15 16.26 7.94
N ASN A 75 -24.31 17.20 7.02
CA ASN A 75 -25.62 17.66 6.56
C ASN A 75 -26.27 16.60 5.67
N SER A 76 -27.56 16.31 5.87
CA SER A 76 -28.32 15.49 4.91
C SER A 76 -29.60 16.20 4.50
N GLN A 77 -29.99 16.03 3.22
CA GLN A 77 -31.15 16.69 2.63
C GLN A 77 -32.49 16.31 3.30
N ASN A 78 -32.50 15.27 4.14
CA ASN A 78 -33.70 14.77 4.82
C ASN A 78 -33.66 14.96 6.35
N GLY A 79 -32.79 15.83 6.87
CA GLY A 79 -32.71 16.15 8.31
C GLY A 79 -32.25 14.98 9.19
N LYS A 80 -31.46 14.06 8.63
CA LYS A 80 -30.85 12.96 9.38
C LYS A 80 -29.39 12.84 8.98
N SER A 81 -28.48 13.36 9.79
CA SER A 81 -27.06 13.11 9.56
C SER A 81 -26.80 11.59 9.52
N ARG A 82 -25.81 11.18 8.72
CA ARG A 82 -25.46 9.77 8.56
C ARG A 82 -24.09 9.45 9.11
N ILE A 83 -23.23 10.45 9.23
CA ILE A 83 -21.87 10.33 9.71
C ILE A 83 -21.75 11.21 10.94
N LEU A 84 -21.42 10.60 12.08
CA LEU A 84 -21.02 11.27 13.30
C LEU A 84 -19.50 11.09 13.45
N LEU A 85 -18.77 12.18 13.56
CA LEU A 85 -17.33 12.18 13.79
C LEU A 85 -17.06 12.70 15.21
N CYS A 86 -16.32 11.94 16.01
CA CYS A 86 -15.93 12.32 17.37
C CYS A 86 -14.40 12.24 17.54
N TRP A 87 -13.84 13.11 18.38
CA TRP A 87 -12.42 13.10 18.70
C TRP A 87 -12.11 13.65 20.09
N ASP A 88 -10.95 13.26 20.61
CA ASP A 88 -10.42 13.78 21.87
C ASP A 88 -9.72 15.14 21.62
N PRO A 89 -10.29 16.27 22.09
CA PRO A 89 -9.70 17.59 21.88
C PRO A 89 -8.39 17.80 22.67
N GLN A 90 -8.06 16.92 23.62
CA GLN A 90 -6.80 16.97 24.35
C GLN A 90 -5.64 16.39 23.54
N LEU A 91 -5.94 15.49 22.58
CA LEU A 91 -4.93 14.81 21.77
C LEU A 91 -4.81 15.39 20.36
N ILE A 92 -5.92 15.88 19.79
CA ILE A 92 -5.94 16.40 18.43
C ILE A 92 -6.70 17.71 18.29
N LYS A 93 -6.24 18.52 17.35
CA LYS A 93 -6.98 19.65 16.78
C LYS A 93 -7.51 19.27 15.40
N VAL A 94 -8.78 19.53 15.16
CA VAL A 94 -9.45 19.30 13.87
C VAL A 94 -9.73 20.64 13.19
N GLU A 95 -9.31 20.78 11.94
CA GLU A 95 -9.45 22.01 11.14
C GLU A 95 -9.93 21.70 9.72
N GLN A 96 -10.34 22.75 8.99
CA GLN A 96 -10.77 22.67 7.58
C GLN A 96 -11.82 21.57 7.35
N VAL A 97 -12.88 21.58 8.17
CA VAL A 97 -13.93 20.58 8.11
C VAL A 97 -14.85 20.86 6.92
N ILE A 98 -14.86 19.96 5.95
CA ILE A 98 -15.78 19.89 4.81
C ILE A 98 -16.88 18.90 5.17
N LEU A 99 -18.13 19.38 5.21
CA LEU A 99 -19.32 18.58 5.56
C LEU A 99 -20.17 18.36 4.31
N GLU A 100 -20.18 17.14 3.80
CA GLU A 100 -20.92 16.73 2.61
C GLU A 100 -21.87 15.56 2.91
N GLU A 101 -22.87 15.33 2.06
CA GLU A 101 -23.90 14.31 2.32
C GLU A 101 -23.30 12.89 2.46
N GLN A 102 -22.21 12.61 1.75
CA GLN A 102 -21.57 11.29 1.70
C GLN A 102 -20.21 11.24 2.37
N HIS A 103 -19.68 12.37 2.88
CA HIS A 103 -18.42 12.37 3.63
C HIS A 103 -18.26 13.55 4.59
N ILE A 104 -17.41 13.36 5.60
CA ILE A 104 -16.81 14.43 6.40
C ILE A 104 -15.31 14.38 6.15
N THR A 105 -14.73 15.48 5.68
CA THR A 105 -13.28 15.58 5.47
C THR A 105 -12.70 16.65 6.36
N CYS A 106 -11.59 16.36 7.03
CA CYS A 106 -10.95 17.32 7.91
C CYS A 106 -9.43 17.11 8.00
N ASN A 107 -8.71 18.18 8.28
CA ASN A 107 -7.31 18.12 8.70
C ASN A 107 -7.23 17.81 10.18
N VAL A 108 -6.30 16.93 10.53
CA VAL A 108 -6.07 16.44 11.89
C VAL A 108 -4.64 16.77 12.26
N HIS A 109 -4.47 17.48 13.38
CA HIS A 109 -3.18 17.83 13.96
C HIS A 109 -3.07 17.21 15.36
N HIS A 110 -2.19 16.23 15.52
CA HIS A 110 -1.95 15.56 16.79
C HIS A 110 -0.92 16.32 17.62
N ILE A 111 -1.05 16.30 18.94
CA ILE A 111 -0.09 16.92 19.89
C ILE A 111 1.35 16.39 19.78
N TYR A 112 1.56 15.29 19.05
CA TYR A 112 2.87 14.71 18.77
C TYR A 112 3.52 15.28 17.51
N GLY A 113 3.00 16.39 16.97
CA GLY A 113 3.52 17.06 15.78
C GLY A 113 3.17 16.36 14.47
N ILE A 114 2.25 15.39 14.49
CA ILE A 114 1.81 14.65 13.31
C ILE A 114 0.58 15.32 12.72
N SER A 115 0.57 15.54 11.40
CA SER A 115 -0.57 16.12 10.68
C SER A 115 -0.96 15.31 9.45
N PHE A 116 -2.26 15.13 9.23
CA PHE A 116 -2.81 14.42 8.07
C PHE A 116 -4.25 14.87 7.78
N CYS A 117 -4.75 14.57 6.59
CA CYS A 117 -6.16 14.71 6.25
C CYS A 117 -6.88 13.36 6.43
N SER A 118 -8.12 13.38 6.92
CA SER A 118 -8.97 12.21 7.03
C SER A 118 -10.34 12.47 6.44
N SER A 119 -10.83 11.55 5.61
CA SER A 119 -12.22 11.57 5.12
C SER A 119 -13.01 10.37 5.67
N PHE A 120 -14.10 10.65 6.36
CA PHE A 120 -15.04 9.65 6.86
C PHE A 120 -16.15 9.49 5.83
N ILE A 121 -16.29 8.29 5.26
CA ILE A 121 -17.15 8.06 4.07
C ILE A 121 -18.41 7.25 4.42
N TYR A 122 -19.54 7.68 3.88
CA TYR A 122 -20.75 6.86 3.75
C TYR A 122 -21.35 7.07 2.35
N GLY A 123 -21.01 6.18 1.41
CA GLY A 123 -21.51 6.23 0.03
C GLY A 123 -22.98 5.84 -0.07
N CYS A 124 -23.75 6.52 -0.92
CA CYS A 124 -25.16 6.21 -1.16
C CYS A 124 -25.35 4.79 -1.74
N ASN A 125 -26.40 4.10 -1.32
CA ASN A 125 -26.78 2.80 -1.90
C ASN A 125 -27.06 2.87 -3.41
N SER A 126 -27.63 3.99 -3.89
CA SER A 126 -27.79 4.24 -5.33
C SER A 126 -26.45 4.60 -5.96
N TYR A 127 -26.01 3.81 -6.94
CA TYR A 127 -24.75 4.07 -7.66
C TYR A 127 -24.77 5.43 -8.38
N ILE A 128 -25.93 5.88 -8.87
CA ILE A 128 -26.09 7.18 -9.55
C ILE A 128 -25.78 8.32 -8.56
N LYS A 129 -26.41 8.31 -7.38
CA LYS A 129 -26.16 9.33 -6.35
C LYS A 129 -24.73 9.27 -5.81
N ARG A 130 -24.13 8.08 -5.81
CA ARG A 130 -22.75 7.87 -5.36
C ARG A 130 -21.71 8.48 -6.28
N ARG A 131 -22.02 8.76 -7.55
CA ARG A 131 -21.06 9.43 -8.46
C ARG A 131 -20.61 10.79 -7.95
N ILE A 132 -21.49 11.52 -7.24
CA ILE A 132 -21.14 12.79 -6.57
C ILE A 132 -19.96 12.60 -5.61
N LEU A 133 -19.95 11.52 -4.83
CA LEU A 133 -18.84 11.19 -3.94
C LEU A 133 -17.55 10.91 -4.72
N TRP A 134 -17.62 10.25 -5.87
CA TRP A 134 -16.45 10.01 -6.72
C TRP A 134 -15.84 11.29 -7.25
N ASP A 135 -16.67 12.23 -7.70
CA ASP A 135 -16.23 13.54 -8.20
C ASP A 135 -15.59 14.35 -7.06
N GLN A 136 -16.22 14.39 -5.88
CA GLN A 136 -15.69 15.06 -4.69
C GLN A 136 -14.34 14.48 -4.25
N ILE A 137 -14.18 13.15 -4.23
CA ILE A 137 -12.90 12.50 -3.93
C ILE A 137 -11.82 12.93 -4.93
N CYS A 138 -12.14 12.98 -6.22
CA CYS A 138 -11.18 13.42 -7.23
C CYS A 138 -10.81 14.90 -7.07
N MET A 139 -11.78 15.77 -6.80
CA MET A 139 -11.55 17.20 -6.56
C MET A 139 -10.66 17.46 -5.33
N ILE A 140 -10.94 16.76 -4.22
CA ILE A 140 -10.11 16.83 -3.00
C ILE A 140 -8.70 16.34 -3.32
N SER A 141 -8.57 15.21 -4.02
CA SER A 141 -7.27 14.62 -4.36
C SER A 141 -6.38 15.54 -5.20
N ALA A 142 -6.98 16.33 -6.10
CA ALA A 142 -6.26 17.24 -6.99
C ALA A 142 -5.51 18.34 -6.21
N ASN A 143 -6.06 18.74 -5.05
CA ASN A 143 -5.50 19.77 -4.19
C ASN A 143 -4.82 19.19 -2.92
N MET A 144 -4.74 17.86 -2.80
CA MET A 144 -4.26 17.21 -1.58
C MET A 144 -2.74 17.08 -1.55
N SER A 145 -2.10 17.87 -0.69
CA SER A 145 -0.66 17.80 -0.42
C SER A 145 -0.30 16.99 0.83
N LEU A 146 -1.25 16.76 1.73
CA LEU A 146 -1.05 16.06 3.00
C LEU A 146 -1.10 14.52 2.85
N PRO A 147 -0.53 13.77 3.80
CA PRO A 147 -0.93 12.39 4.05
C PRO A 147 -2.45 12.32 4.18
N TRP A 148 -3.11 11.54 3.32
CA TRP A 148 -4.57 11.48 3.30
C TRP A 148 -5.05 10.04 3.41
N THR A 149 -6.02 9.83 4.31
CA THR A 149 -6.74 8.57 4.47
C THR A 149 -8.24 8.78 4.27
N LEU A 150 -8.91 7.82 3.64
CA LEU A 150 -10.36 7.77 3.56
C LEU A 150 -10.83 6.47 4.21
N LEU A 151 -11.73 6.57 5.18
CA LEU A 151 -12.18 5.42 5.96
C LEU A 151 -13.69 5.46 6.11
N GLY A 152 -14.36 4.43 5.61
CA GLY A 152 -15.81 4.48 5.52
C GLY A 152 -16.44 3.29 4.81
N ASP A 153 -17.77 3.34 4.78
CA ASP A 153 -18.59 2.46 3.98
C ASP A 153 -18.77 3.07 2.59
N PHE A 154 -18.09 2.51 1.59
CA PHE A 154 -18.16 3.03 0.23
C PHE A 154 -19.38 2.50 -0.53
N ASN A 155 -20.10 1.52 0.03
CA ASN A 155 -21.14 0.75 -0.64
C ASN A 155 -20.72 0.16 -2.01
N ALA A 156 -19.42 0.09 -2.31
CA ALA A 156 -18.84 -0.24 -3.61
C ALA A 156 -17.76 -1.34 -3.51
N ILE A 157 -17.67 -2.18 -4.54
CA ILE A 157 -16.65 -3.22 -4.67
C ILE A 157 -15.71 -2.91 -5.84
N GLN A 158 -14.45 -3.34 -5.73
CA GLN A 158 -13.42 -3.26 -6.77
C GLN A 158 -13.36 -4.52 -7.64
N SER A 159 -13.92 -5.65 -7.17
CA SER A 159 -13.91 -6.92 -7.89
C SER A 159 -15.14 -7.75 -7.55
N SER A 160 -15.62 -8.57 -8.49
CA SER A 160 -16.69 -9.55 -8.23
C SER A 160 -16.35 -10.50 -7.08
N ARG A 161 -15.06 -10.78 -6.83
CA ARG A 161 -14.57 -11.62 -5.72
C ARG A 161 -14.84 -11.03 -4.34
N GLU A 162 -15.19 -9.76 -4.25
CA GLU A 162 -15.51 -9.06 -3.00
C GLU A 162 -17.00 -9.19 -2.61
N LYS A 163 -17.76 -10.04 -3.32
CA LYS A 163 -19.14 -10.38 -3.02
C LYS A 163 -19.35 -11.89 -3.08
N VAL A 164 -20.08 -12.41 -2.09
CA VAL A 164 -20.54 -13.80 -2.06
C VAL A 164 -22.06 -13.81 -1.92
N GLY A 165 -22.72 -14.58 -2.79
CA GLY A 165 -24.17 -14.73 -2.82
C GLY A 165 -24.94 -13.55 -3.43
N GLY A 166 -26.21 -13.78 -3.72
CA GLY A 166 -27.11 -12.79 -4.31
C GLY A 166 -26.75 -12.43 -5.77
N ILE A 167 -27.37 -11.36 -6.27
CA ILE A 167 -27.20 -10.92 -7.66
C ILE A 167 -25.82 -10.28 -7.86
N PRO A 168 -25.06 -10.62 -8.93
CA PRO A 168 -23.79 -9.95 -9.25
C PRO A 168 -23.91 -8.43 -9.31
N VAL A 169 -22.87 -7.72 -8.87
CA VAL A 169 -22.83 -6.25 -8.99
C VAL A 169 -22.55 -5.87 -10.46
N PRO A 170 -23.28 -4.92 -11.05
CA PRO A 170 -23.05 -4.49 -12.42
C PRO A 170 -21.60 -4.05 -12.65
N ARG A 171 -20.98 -4.53 -13.74
CA ARG A 171 -19.56 -4.26 -14.03
C ARG A 171 -19.24 -2.76 -14.13
N HIS A 172 -20.13 -1.96 -14.69
CA HIS A 172 -19.91 -0.51 -14.83
C HIS A 172 -19.72 0.18 -13.48
N THR A 173 -20.44 -0.19 -12.42
CA THR A 173 -20.27 0.43 -11.10
C THR A 173 -18.92 0.08 -10.46
N ILE A 174 -18.39 -1.11 -10.76
CA ILE A 174 -17.05 -1.53 -10.31
C ILE A 174 -15.99 -0.69 -11.03
N VAL A 175 -16.13 -0.52 -12.35
CA VAL A 175 -15.23 0.29 -13.18
C VAL A 175 -15.25 1.76 -12.75
N GLU A 176 -16.42 2.34 -12.49
CA GLU A 176 -16.55 3.72 -12.00
C GLU A 176 -15.78 3.94 -10.69
N PHE A 177 -15.93 3.02 -9.74
CA PHE A 177 -15.21 3.12 -8.47
C PHE A 177 -13.70 2.96 -8.67
N MET A 178 -13.27 1.97 -9.45
CA MET A 178 -11.86 1.75 -9.79
C MET A 178 -11.23 2.98 -10.46
N ASN A 179 -11.94 3.61 -11.40
CA ASN A 179 -11.48 4.82 -12.09
C ASN A 179 -11.32 5.99 -11.12
N CYS A 180 -12.28 6.19 -10.20
CA CYS A 180 -12.16 7.21 -9.16
C CYS A 180 -10.90 6.99 -8.30
N LEU A 181 -10.65 5.76 -7.83
CA LEU A 181 -9.46 5.46 -7.04
C LEU A 181 -8.16 5.71 -7.82
N GLN A 182 -8.14 5.31 -9.10
CA GLN A 182 -7.00 5.52 -9.96
C GLN A 182 -6.72 7.02 -10.19
N MET A 183 -7.75 7.80 -10.53
CA MET A 183 -7.65 9.24 -10.74
C MET A 183 -7.20 9.96 -9.46
N ALA A 184 -7.76 9.57 -8.30
CA ALA A 184 -7.41 10.15 -7.01
C ALA A 184 -6.07 9.65 -6.45
N GLY A 185 -5.42 8.66 -7.10
CA GLY A 185 -4.17 8.07 -6.63
C GLY A 185 -4.29 7.35 -5.28
N LEU A 186 -5.45 6.74 -5.03
CA LEU A 186 -5.80 6.06 -3.78
C LEU A 186 -5.64 4.54 -3.92
N VAL A 187 -5.18 3.90 -2.85
CA VAL A 187 -5.06 2.44 -2.75
C VAL A 187 -5.57 1.96 -1.40
N ASP A 188 -6.06 0.72 -1.33
CA ASP A 188 -6.38 0.12 -0.03
C ASP A 188 -5.14 0.05 0.87
N CYS A 189 -5.31 0.52 2.09
CA CYS A 189 -4.35 0.32 3.17
C CYS A 189 -4.21 -1.18 3.43
N LYS A 190 -2.99 -1.61 3.77
CA LYS A 190 -2.77 -3.01 4.17
C LYS A 190 -3.63 -3.31 5.39
N PHE A 191 -4.33 -4.43 5.38
CA PHE A 191 -5.23 -4.79 6.47
C PHE A 191 -5.06 -6.22 6.97
N GLN A 192 -5.62 -6.47 8.15
CA GLN A 192 -5.82 -7.79 8.75
C GLN A 192 -7.27 -7.94 9.24
N GLY A 193 -7.69 -9.17 9.53
CA GLY A 193 -9.05 -9.49 10.00
C GLY A 193 -10.03 -9.76 8.85
N ASN A 194 -11.30 -9.38 9.04
CA ASN A 194 -12.38 -9.78 8.16
C ASN A 194 -12.27 -9.18 6.75
N PHE A 195 -12.25 -10.03 5.73
CA PHE A 195 -12.27 -9.60 4.33
C PHE A 195 -13.65 -9.09 3.89
N LEU A 196 -14.70 -9.85 4.17
CA LEU A 196 -16.09 -9.43 3.93
C LEU A 196 -16.54 -8.65 5.16
N THR A 197 -16.87 -7.38 4.96
CA THR A 197 -17.11 -6.43 6.05
C THR A 197 -18.59 -6.16 6.31
N TRP A 198 -19.46 -6.72 5.48
CA TRP A 198 -20.92 -6.63 5.61
C TRP A 198 -21.57 -7.98 5.30
N SER A 199 -22.66 -8.31 5.98
CA SER A 199 -23.50 -9.46 5.64
C SER A 199 -24.96 -9.21 6.02
N ASN A 200 -25.90 -9.63 5.17
CA ASN A 200 -27.34 -9.54 5.47
C ASN A 200 -27.81 -10.45 6.62
N LYS A 201 -26.91 -11.28 7.18
CA LYS A 201 -27.14 -12.23 8.29
C LYS A 201 -28.29 -13.22 8.03
N SER A 202 -28.66 -13.45 6.76
CA SER A 202 -29.75 -14.36 6.42
C SER A 202 -29.40 -15.81 6.77
N THR A 203 -30.32 -16.49 7.47
CA THR A 203 -30.22 -17.92 7.83
C THR A 203 -30.97 -18.84 6.86
N ARG A 204 -31.73 -18.28 5.91
CA ARG A 204 -32.63 -19.03 5.01
C ARG A 204 -32.01 -19.35 3.65
N GLY A 205 -30.72 -19.69 3.61
CA GLY A 205 -30.00 -20.01 2.35
C GLY A 205 -29.79 -18.83 1.39
N LYS A 206 -30.20 -17.61 1.74
CA LYS A 206 -30.05 -16.39 0.93
C LYS A 206 -29.01 -15.43 1.53
N ARG A 207 -27.93 -15.98 2.08
CA ARG A 207 -26.89 -15.18 2.72
C ARG A 207 -26.08 -14.44 1.67
N VAL A 208 -25.92 -13.14 1.88
CA VAL A 208 -25.09 -12.27 1.05
C VAL A 208 -24.06 -11.62 1.95
N ALA A 209 -22.79 -11.65 1.54
CA ALA A 209 -21.69 -11.02 2.24
C ALA A 209 -20.80 -10.25 1.26
N VAL A 210 -20.40 -9.03 1.63
CA VAL A 210 -19.74 -8.08 0.73
C VAL A 210 -18.66 -7.27 1.46
N LYS A 211 -17.56 -6.94 0.79
CA LYS A 211 -16.55 -5.98 1.28
C LYS A 211 -16.94 -4.56 0.87
N LEU A 212 -17.63 -3.85 1.76
CA LEU A 212 -18.11 -2.48 1.54
C LEU A 212 -17.29 -1.43 2.27
N ASN A 213 -16.75 -1.79 3.44
CA ASN A 213 -15.93 -0.91 4.25
C ASN A 213 -14.48 -0.93 3.74
N ARG A 214 -13.86 0.25 3.64
CA ARG A 214 -12.47 0.38 3.21
C ARG A 214 -11.72 1.43 4.00
N VAL A 215 -10.41 1.24 4.04
CA VAL A 215 -9.44 2.23 4.46
C VAL A 215 -8.52 2.46 3.26
N LEU A 216 -8.62 3.61 2.62
CA LEU A 216 -7.86 4.00 1.45
C LEU A 216 -6.83 5.05 1.83
N ILE A 217 -5.65 5.02 1.21
CA ILE A 217 -4.55 5.94 1.51
C ILE A 217 -3.90 6.46 0.23
N ASN A 218 -3.40 7.70 0.29
CA ASN A 218 -2.65 8.30 -0.81
C ASN A 218 -1.13 8.04 -0.71
N SER A 219 -0.39 8.52 -1.70
CA SER A 219 1.06 8.31 -1.80
C SER A 219 1.86 8.98 -0.68
N GLN A 220 1.34 10.09 -0.14
CA GLN A 220 1.93 10.86 0.94
C GLN A 220 1.79 10.10 2.26
N TRP A 221 0.63 9.49 2.51
CA TRP A 221 0.41 8.60 3.64
C TRP A 221 1.39 7.42 3.63
N MET A 222 1.56 6.78 2.47
CA MET A 222 2.51 5.67 2.31
C MET A 222 3.98 6.08 2.54
N ASN A 223 4.31 7.38 2.40
CA ASN A 223 5.65 7.88 2.66
C ASN A 223 5.85 8.18 4.15
N THR A 224 4.86 8.81 4.79
CA THR A 224 4.94 9.28 6.17
C THR A 224 4.65 8.17 7.19
N PHE A 225 3.57 7.41 6.99
CA PHE A 225 3.09 6.39 7.93
C PHE A 225 3.15 4.99 7.30
N ASN A 226 4.32 4.62 6.81
CA ASN A 226 4.54 3.41 6.01
C ASN A 226 4.43 2.07 6.79
N TYR A 227 4.24 2.12 8.11
CA TYR A 227 3.91 0.96 8.96
C TYR A 227 2.43 0.92 9.36
N SER A 228 1.62 1.84 8.85
CA SER A 228 0.18 1.84 9.14
C SER A 228 -0.49 0.56 8.65
N GLN A 229 -1.45 0.07 9.43
CA GLN A 229 -2.25 -1.10 9.08
C GLN A 229 -3.69 -0.90 9.50
N ALA A 230 -4.63 -1.30 8.65
CA ALA A 230 -6.03 -1.41 9.02
C ALA A 230 -6.34 -2.78 9.68
N LYS A 231 -7.30 -2.82 10.58
CA LYS A 231 -7.80 -4.05 11.21
C LYS A 231 -9.32 -4.07 11.14
N PHE A 232 -9.88 -5.02 10.40
CA PHE A 232 -11.33 -5.24 10.30
C PHE A 232 -11.75 -6.29 11.33
N LEU A 233 -12.57 -5.87 12.31
CA LEU A 233 -12.97 -6.69 13.45
C LEU A 233 -14.26 -7.46 13.17
N ASN A 234 -14.64 -8.33 14.11
CA ASN A 234 -15.93 -9.00 14.07
C ASN A 234 -17.06 -7.97 14.24
N PRO A 235 -18.18 -8.15 13.52
CA PRO A 235 -19.25 -7.15 13.48
C PRO A 235 -20.06 -7.06 14.78
N ILE A 236 -19.99 -8.07 15.66
CA ILE A 236 -20.64 -8.16 16.98
C ILE A 236 -22.13 -7.75 16.91
N VAL A 237 -22.44 -6.47 17.18
CA VAL A 237 -23.79 -5.91 17.25
C VAL A 237 -24.32 -5.32 15.93
N SER A 238 -23.50 -5.20 14.90
CA SER A 238 -23.87 -4.64 13.58
C SER A 238 -23.88 -5.71 12.49
N ASP A 239 -24.45 -5.41 11.34
CA ASP A 239 -24.25 -6.13 10.09
C ASP A 239 -22.97 -5.73 9.37
N HIS A 240 -22.31 -4.65 9.82
CA HIS A 240 -20.98 -4.24 9.39
C HIS A 240 -19.90 -4.49 10.45
N SER A 241 -18.71 -4.87 9.99
CA SER A 241 -17.50 -4.94 10.80
C SER A 241 -17.03 -3.53 11.21
N PRO A 242 -16.69 -3.27 12.49
CA PRO A 242 -15.87 -2.13 12.87
C PRO A 242 -14.46 -2.30 12.32
N TYR A 243 -13.77 -1.20 12.08
CA TYR A 243 -12.39 -1.23 11.62
C TYR A 243 -11.57 -0.08 12.19
N ILE A 244 -10.28 -0.33 12.31
CA ILE A 244 -9.32 0.56 12.95
C ILE A 244 -8.14 0.74 12.02
N LEU A 245 -7.72 1.98 11.81
CA LEU A 245 -6.44 2.31 11.19
C LEU A 245 -5.44 2.60 12.31
N ASN A 246 -4.45 1.72 12.45
CA ASN A 246 -3.28 1.97 13.27
C ASN A 246 -2.28 2.82 12.46
N ILE A 247 -1.90 3.96 13.02
CA ILE A 247 -0.95 4.90 12.44
C ILE A 247 0.36 4.72 13.18
N THR A 248 1.34 4.17 12.47
CA THR A 248 2.68 3.94 13.00
C THR A 248 3.73 4.55 12.08
N SER A 249 4.61 5.34 12.68
CA SER A 249 5.80 5.89 12.03
C SER A 249 6.97 4.91 12.17
N PRO A 250 7.94 4.91 11.25
CA PRO A 250 9.13 4.06 11.36
C PRO A 250 9.87 4.26 12.67
N SER A 251 10.17 3.18 13.40
CA SER A 251 11.29 3.15 14.34
C SER A 251 12.52 2.59 13.62
N SER A 252 13.56 3.42 13.47
CA SER A 252 14.90 3.11 12.92
C SER A 252 14.99 2.42 11.54
N SER A 253 15.82 2.96 10.64
CA SER A 253 15.97 2.40 9.29
C SER A 253 16.74 1.08 9.31
N ASN A 254 16.04 -0.04 9.09
CA ASN A 254 16.72 -1.28 8.71
C ASN A 254 17.46 -1.11 7.37
N PRO A 255 18.67 -1.69 7.22
CA PRO A 255 19.44 -1.58 5.99
C PRO A 255 18.65 -2.15 4.80
N LYS A 256 18.51 -1.35 3.74
CA LYS A 256 17.75 -1.74 2.54
C LYS A 256 18.32 -3.05 1.96
N PRO A 257 17.47 -4.06 1.67
CA PRO A 257 17.93 -5.29 1.05
C PRO A 257 18.50 -4.99 -0.34
N PHE A 258 19.53 -5.72 -0.72
CA PHE A 258 20.11 -5.65 -2.06
C PHE A 258 19.07 -6.10 -3.09
N LYS A 259 18.94 -5.34 -4.17
CA LYS A 259 18.13 -5.68 -5.33
C LYS A 259 18.98 -5.52 -6.57
N PHE A 260 19.00 -6.56 -7.40
CA PHE A 260 19.59 -6.53 -8.72
C PHE A 260 18.66 -5.78 -9.67
N TYR A 261 19.18 -4.84 -10.46
CA TYR A 261 18.43 -4.21 -11.54
C TYR A 261 18.89 -4.79 -12.88
N ASN A 262 17.94 -5.11 -13.75
CA ASN A 262 18.26 -5.80 -15.01
C ASN A 262 19.15 -4.94 -15.92
N CYS A 263 18.98 -3.61 -15.88
CA CYS A 263 19.81 -2.67 -16.61
C CYS A 263 21.29 -2.67 -16.19
N TRP A 264 21.65 -3.34 -15.09
CA TRP A 264 23.07 -3.52 -14.75
C TRP A 264 23.78 -4.43 -15.74
N VAL A 265 23.07 -5.34 -16.42
CA VAL A 265 23.66 -6.24 -17.41
C VAL A 265 24.09 -5.50 -18.68
N ASP A 266 23.44 -4.38 -18.97
CA ASP A 266 23.71 -3.58 -20.16
C ASP A 266 24.98 -2.70 -20.01
N ASP A 267 25.53 -2.60 -18.80
CA ASP A 267 26.79 -1.89 -18.54
C ASP A 267 27.98 -2.75 -18.99
N SER A 268 28.87 -2.15 -19.78
CA SER A 268 30.05 -2.84 -20.35
C SER A 268 30.97 -3.44 -19.29
N GLU A 269 31.03 -2.88 -18.08
CA GLU A 269 31.89 -3.38 -17.00
C GLU A 269 31.22 -4.47 -16.14
N PHE A 270 29.94 -4.78 -16.37
CA PHE A 270 29.18 -5.69 -15.52
C PHE A 270 29.84 -7.07 -15.37
N LEU A 271 30.14 -7.71 -16.50
CA LEU A 271 30.72 -9.06 -16.53
C LEU A 271 32.11 -9.09 -15.87
N ASP A 272 32.90 -8.03 -16.04
CA ASP A 272 34.23 -7.95 -15.46
C ASP A 272 34.17 -7.82 -13.93
N VAL A 273 33.23 -7.01 -13.42
CA VAL A 273 32.98 -6.91 -11.97
C VAL A 273 32.59 -8.26 -11.39
N VAL A 274 31.72 -9.02 -12.06
CA VAL A 274 31.29 -10.35 -11.62
C VAL A 274 32.45 -11.35 -11.65
N LYS A 275 33.19 -11.44 -12.77
CA LYS A 275 34.34 -12.34 -12.93
C LYS A 275 35.40 -12.08 -11.86
N ASN A 276 35.75 -10.81 -11.63
CA ASN A 276 36.75 -10.44 -10.64
C ASN A 276 36.29 -10.73 -9.21
N ALA A 277 35.00 -10.55 -8.91
CA ALA A 277 34.44 -10.92 -7.62
C ALA A 277 34.40 -12.45 -7.41
N TRP A 278 34.15 -13.22 -8.46
CA TRP A 278 34.03 -14.69 -8.39
C TRP A 278 35.36 -15.42 -8.18
N LYS A 279 36.46 -14.83 -8.67
CA LYS A 279 37.83 -15.34 -8.51
C LYS A 279 38.33 -15.35 -7.05
N PHE A 280 37.61 -14.71 -6.13
CA PHE A 280 37.96 -14.69 -4.72
C PHE A 280 37.95 -16.11 -4.14
N GLN A 281 39.08 -16.52 -3.56
CA GLN A 281 39.24 -17.85 -2.96
C GLN A 281 38.62 -17.89 -1.58
N ILE A 282 37.88 -18.96 -1.30
CA ILE A 282 37.15 -19.18 -0.05
C ILE A 282 37.29 -20.65 0.30
N GLU A 283 37.63 -20.93 1.54
CA GLU A 283 37.73 -22.29 2.09
C GLU A 283 36.45 -22.65 2.85
N GLY A 284 36.07 -23.93 2.81
CA GLY A 284 34.89 -24.47 3.47
C GLY A 284 34.20 -25.54 2.62
N ASN A 285 33.02 -26.00 3.06
CA ASN A 285 32.22 -26.92 2.25
C ASN A 285 31.68 -26.22 0.97
N ALA A 286 31.28 -27.02 -0.03
CA ALA A 286 30.84 -26.49 -1.32
C ALA A 286 29.72 -25.43 -1.20
N THR A 287 28.74 -25.66 -0.32
CA THR A 287 27.64 -24.73 -0.06
C THR A 287 28.13 -23.41 0.54
N PHE A 288 29.04 -23.48 1.52
CA PHE A 288 29.64 -22.33 2.15
C PHE A 288 30.48 -21.51 1.16
N ILE A 289 31.27 -22.18 0.32
CA ILE A 289 32.06 -21.53 -0.75
C ILE A 289 31.12 -20.80 -1.71
N PHE A 290 30.09 -21.48 -2.22
CA PHE A 290 29.13 -20.91 -3.16
C PHE A 290 28.42 -19.67 -2.59
N VAL A 291 27.86 -19.79 -1.38
CA VAL A 291 27.16 -18.68 -0.70
C VAL A 291 28.11 -17.50 -0.45
N SER A 292 29.34 -17.78 -0.05
CA SER A 292 30.32 -16.73 0.26
C SER A 292 30.81 -16.03 -1.01
N LYS A 293 30.96 -16.75 -2.14
CA LYS A 293 31.25 -16.15 -3.45
C LYS A 293 30.09 -15.26 -3.92
N LEU A 294 28.85 -15.71 -3.79
CA LEU A 294 27.66 -14.88 -4.09
C LEU A 294 27.60 -13.62 -3.22
N LYS A 295 27.92 -13.72 -1.92
CA LYS A 295 28.02 -12.57 -1.02
C LYS A 295 29.09 -11.57 -1.51
N ASN A 296 30.23 -12.05 -2.01
CA ASN A 296 31.27 -11.18 -2.56
C ASN A 296 30.84 -10.48 -3.85
N VAL A 297 30.22 -11.21 -4.79
CA VAL A 297 29.65 -10.63 -6.02
C VAL A 297 28.64 -9.53 -5.67
N LYS A 298 27.69 -9.82 -4.77
CA LYS A 298 26.73 -8.84 -4.27
C LYS A 298 27.42 -7.59 -3.69
N LYS A 299 28.49 -7.75 -2.90
CA LYS A 299 29.26 -6.62 -2.32
C LYS A 299 29.90 -5.76 -3.42
N LYS A 300 30.52 -6.38 -4.43
CA LYS A 300 31.20 -5.67 -5.51
C LYS A 300 30.22 -4.95 -6.44
N LEU A 301 29.12 -5.62 -6.82
CA LEU A 301 28.03 -5.00 -7.58
C LEU A 301 27.42 -3.81 -6.83
N LYS A 302 27.15 -3.97 -5.53
CA LYS A 302 26.65 -2.85 -4.71
C LYS A 302 27.64 -1.69 -4.67
N LYS A 303 28.95 -1.94 -4.58
CA LYS A 303 29.95 -0.87 -4.56
C LYS A 303 29.99 -0.08 -5.89
N LYS A 304 29.95 -0.77 -7.03
CA LYS A 304 29.99 -0.14 -8.37
C LYS A 304 28.68 0.58 -8.69
N PHE A 305 27.56 -0.13 -8.61
CA PHE A 305 26.29 0.36 -9.15
C PHE A 305 25.43 1.10 -8.11
N SER A 306 25.51 0.80 -6.81
CA SER A 306 24.57 1.41 -5.85
C SER A 306 24.66 2.93 -5.74
N LYS A 307 25.81 3.55 -6.05
CA LYS A 307 25.97 5.02 -6.05
C LYS A 307 25.44 5.66 -7.34
N ALA A 308 25.64 5.03 -8.49
CA ALA A 308 25.16 5.54 -9.78
C ALA A 308 23.62 5.57 -9.84
N PHE A 309 22.96 4.56 -9.27
CA PHE A 309 21.49 4.45 -9.31
C PHE A 309 20.78 5.07 -8.09
N SER A 310 21.49 5.48 -7.03
CA SER A 310 20.87 6.15 -5.87
C SER A 310 20.56 7.63 -6.11
N HIS A 311 21.24 8.25 -7.08
CA HIS A 311 21.10 9.67 -7.44
C HIS A 311 20.61 9.85 -8.87
N LEU A 312 19.84 8.88 -9.39
CA LEU A 312 19.38 8.89 -10.78
C LEU A 312 18.49 10.11 -11.06
N ASP A 313 17.55 10.43 -10.16
CA ASP A 313 16.69 11.61 -10.28
C ASP A 313 17.51 12.92 -10.35
N THR A 314 18.56 13.04 -9.53
CA THR A 314 19.47 14.19 -9.53
C THR A 314 20.32 14.25 -10.81
N GLN A 315 20.80 13.11 -11.29
CA GLN A 315 21.57 13.04 -12.54
C GLN A 315 20.71 13.43 -13.74
N ILE A 316 19.46 12.97 -13.80
CA ILE A 316 18.50 13.36 -14.85
C ILE A 316 18.23 14.86 -14.81
N PHE A 317 18.01 15.42 -13.61
CA PHE A 317 17.81 16.86 -13.44
C PHE A 317 19.03 17.67 -13.93
N ASN A 318 20.24 17.28 -13.51
CA ASN A 318 21.47 17.97 -13.92
C ASN A 318 21.73 17.83 -15.43
N ALA A 319 21.51 16.64 -16.00
CA ALA A 319 21.66 16.41 -17.44
C ALA A 319 20.66 17.22 -18.26
N LYS A 320 19.42 17.35 -17.78
CA LYS A 320 18.41 18.21 -18.40
C LYS A 320 18.84 19.68 -18.37
N ASN A 321 19.24 20.20 -17.21
CA ASN A 321 19.68 21.60 -17.11
C ASN A 321 20.90 21.89 -17.99
N ALA A 322 21.85 20.96 -18.08
CA ALA A 322 23.00 21.11 -18.96
C ALA A 322 22.60 21.13 -20.44
N LEU A 323 21.62 20.30 -20.83
CA LEU A 323 21.06 20.30 -22.18
C LEU A 323 20.31 21.61 -22.47
N ASP A 324 19.48 22.09 -21.54
CA ASP A 324 18.75 23.35 -21.67
C ASP A 324 19.73 24.53 -21.91
N ILE A 325 20.82 24.61 -21.13
CA ILE A 325 21.87 25.64 -21.32
C ILE A 325 22.55 25.55 -22.69
N LEU A 326 22.85 24.34 -23.17
CA LEU A 326 23.47 24.14 -24.49
C LEU A 326 22.52 24.56 -25.62
N GLN A 327 21.23 24.26 -25.47
CA GLN A 327 20.20 24.64 -26.44
C GLN A 327 19.94 26.15 -26.45
N ASP A 328 19.95 26.81 -25.29
CA ASP A 328 19.87 28.27 -25.20
C ASP A 328 21.05 28.95 -25.92
N ASN A 329 22.27 28.43 -25.72
CA ASN A 329 23.46 28.96 -26.40
C ASN A 329 23.42 28.73 -27.92
N LEU A 330 22.85 27.62 -28.39
CA LEU A 330 22.64 27.36 -29.82
C LEU A 330 21.57 28.25 -30.44
N GLN A 331 20.60 28.77 -29.67
CA GLN A 331 19.69 29.78 -30.19
C GLN A 331 20.40 31.11 -30.48
N ILE A 332 21.44 31.42 -29.71
CA ILE A 332 22.26 32.63 -29.87
C ILE A 332 23.26 32.46 -31.03
N ASP A 333 23.86 31.28 -31.17
CA ASP A 333 24.81 30.94 -32.25
C ASP A 333 24.49 29.60 -32.93
N PRO A 334 23.51 29.56 -33.86
CA PRO A 334 23.00 28.30 -34.43
C PRO A 334 23.98 27.53 -35.32
N LEU A 335 25.01 28.19 -35.83
CA LEU A 335 25.99 27.58 -36.76
C LEU A 335 27.23 27.06 -36.02
N ASN A 336 27.26 27.14 -34.70
CA ASN A 336 28.37 26.68 -33.89
C ASN A 336 28.47 25.15 -33.85
N GLN A 337 29.37 24.59 -34.65
CA GLN A 337 29.56 23.14 -34.75
C GLN A 337 30.00 22.48 -33.43
N ASN A 338 30.74 23.20 -32.58
CA ASN A 338 31.17 22.68 -31.28
C ASN A 338 29.98 22.54 -30.32
N LEU A 339 29.12 23.56 -30.25
CA LEU A 339 27.91 23.51 -29.44
C LEU A 339 26.93 22.45 -29.95
N ALA A 340 26.74 22.33 -31.26
CA ALA A 340 25.90 21.30 -31.85
C ALA A 340 26.39 19.87 -31.54
N THR A 341 27.71 19.66 -31.53
CA THR A 341 28.30 18.37 -31.14
C THR A 341 28.08 18.08 -29.65
N GLN A 342 28.26 19.09 -28.80
CA GLN A 342 28.02 18.97 -27.35
C GLN A 342 26.54 18.71 -27.03
N GLU A 343 25.62 19.40 -27.71
CA GLU A 343 24.18 19.17 -27.60
C GLU A 343 23.82 17.73 -27.95
N LYS A 344 24.32 17.20 -29.07
CA LYS A 344 24.06 15.82 -29.48
C LYS A 344 24.53 14.80 -28.43
N LEU A 345 25.69 15.03 -27.82
CA LEU A 345 26.21 14.17 -26.75
C LEU A 345 25.40 14.30 -25.46
N ALA A 346 25.05 15.52 -25.05
CA ALA A 346 24.25 15.79 -23.86
C ALA A 346 22.83 15.21 -23.99
N LEU A 347 22.21 15.34 -25.17
CA LEU A 347 20.91 14.77 -25.49
C LEU A 347 20.96 13.24 -25.42
N LYS A 348 21.98 12.61 -26.02
CA LYS A 348 22.16 11.16 -25.94
C LYS A 348 22.30 10.71 -24.48
N PHE A 349 23.13 11.39 -23.69
CA PHE A 349 23.33 11.08 -22.28
C PHE A 349 22.05 11.23 -21.46
N PHE A 350 21.29 12.32 -21.66
CA PHE A 350 20.01 12.53 -21.02
C PHE A 350 19.00 11.43 -21.36
N VAL A 351 18.86 11.10 -22.64
CA VAL A 351 17.96 10.03 -23.12
C VAL A 351 18.33 8.67 -22.52
N ASP A 352 19.62 8.34 -22.45
CA ASP A 352 20.09 7.09 -21.87
C ASP A 352 19.79 7.02 -20.36
N LEU A 353 19.97 8.12 -19.61
CA LEU A 353 19.59 8.20 -18.19
C LEU A 353 18.08 8.01 -17.97
N VAL A 354 17.24 8.63 -18.82
CA VAL A 354 15.78 8.51 -18.75
C VAL A 354 15.34 7.07 -19.04
N LYS A 355 15.91 6.42 -20.05
CA LYS A 355 15.64 5.00 -20.34
C LYS A 355 16.01 4.11 -19.15
N ILE A 356 17.18 4.33 -18.56
CA ILE A 356 17.61 3.60 -17.37
C ILE A 356 16.60 3.75 -16.22
N ASP A 357 16.14 4.97 -15.95
CA ASP A 357 15.15 5.25 -14.92
C ASP A 357 13.82 4.54 -15.18
N GLU A 358 13.37 4.56 -16.43
CA GLU A 358 12.18 3.85 -16.86
C GLU A 358 12.30 2.34 -16.62
N HIS A 359 13.41 1.71 -17.04
CA HIS A 359 13.66 0.28 -16.80
C HIS A 359 13.65 -0.05 -15.29
N VAL A 360 14.27 0.79 -14.47
CA VAL A 360 14.30 0.64 -13.01
C VAL A 360 12.88 0.77 -12.42
N LYS A 361 12.09 1.76 -12.86
CA LYS A 361 10.70 1.97 -12.42
C LYS A 361 9.79 0.83 -12.86
N LYS A 362 9.92 0.36 -14.10
CA LYS A 362 9.18 -0.80 -14.64
C LYS A 362 9.47 -2.07 -13.83
N GLN A 363 10.75 -2.37 -13.57
CA GLN A 363 11.12 -3.53 -12.75
C GLN A 363 10.62 -3.43 -11.31
N LYS A 364 10.67 -2.24 -10.69
CA LYS A 364 10.18 -2.01 -9.33
C LYS A 364 8.65 -2.12 -9.23
N SER A 365 7.92 -1.65 -10.25
CA SER A 365 6.45 -1.64 -10.27
C SER A 365 5.84 -3.00 -10.60
N ARG A 366 6.54 -3.84 -11.39
CA ARG A 366 6.05 -5.14 -11.92
C ARG A 366 4.79 -5.00 -12.82
N VAL A 367 4.56 -3.81 -13.39
CA VAL A 367 3.47 -3.58 -14.34
C VAL A 367 3.90 -4.08 -15.73
N GLN A 368 3.13 -5.01 -16.31
CA GLN A 368 3.41 -5.63 -17.62
C GLN A 368 2.63 -5.00 -18.78
N TRP A 369 1.47 -4.38 -18.52
CA TRP A 369 0.45 -4.02 -19.52
C TRP A 369 0.51 -2.59 -20.09
N LEU A 370 1.62 -1.86 -19.92
CA LEU A 370 1.75 -0.53 -20.52
C LEU A 370 2.13 -0.67 -21.99
N GLN A 371 1.11 -0.74 -22.85
CA GLN A 371 1.23 -0.78 -24.31
C GLN A 371 1.28 0.61 -24.95
N LEU A 372 0.92 1.65 -24.20
CA LEU A 372 0.87 3.04 -24.68
C LEU A 372 1.95 3.83 -23.93
N GLY A 373 2.99 4.25 -24.65
CA GLY A 373 4.24 4.83 -24.16
C GLY A 373 4.14 6.19 -23.46
N ASP A 374 3.09 6.43 -22.69
CA ASP A 374 3.02 7.56 -21.77
C ASP A 374 3.75 7.17 -20.48
N SER A 375 5.00 7.61 -20.37
CA SER A 375 5.90 7.42 -19.22
C SER A 375 5.41 8.22 -18.01
N ASN A 376 4.20 7.94 -17.53
CA ASN A 376 3.62 8.63 -16.39
C ASN A 376 4.34 8.20 -15.10
N SER A 377 5.40 8.93 -14.76
CA SER A 377 6.25 8.66 -13.60
C SER A 377 5.46 8.63 -12.29
N LYS A 378 4.40 9.44 -12.16
CA LYS A 378 3.52 9.47 -10.98
C LYS A 378 2.79 8.14 -10.79
N PHE A 379 2.29 7.54 -11.87
CA PHE A 379 1.67 6.22 -11.82
C PHE A 379 2.66 5.14 -11.37
N PHE A 380 3.86 5.11 -11.94
CA PHE A 380 4.89 4.14 -11.55
C PHE A 380 5.30 4.32 -10.09
N HIS A 381 5.55 5.57 -9.66
CA HIS A 381 5.92 5.88 -8.28
C HIS A 381 4.82 5.45 -7.31
N ASN A 382 3.55 5.74 -7.60
CA ASN A 382 2.43 5.34 -6.77
C ASN A 382 2.26 3.82 -6.74
N SER A 383 2.37 3.15 -7.88
CA SER A 383 2.35 1.69 -8.00
C SER A 383 3.48 1.03 -7.20
N ILE A 384 4.70 1.57 -7.26
CA ILE A 384 5.85 1.10 -6.48
C ILE A 384 5.60 1.28 -4.99
N LYS A 385 5.10 2.45 -4.57
CA LYS A 385 4.77 2.74 -3.16
C LYS A 385 3.69 1.79 -2.65
N ALA A 386 2.60 1.63 -3.40
CA ALA A 386 1.51 0.72 -3.07
C ALA A 386 1.99 -0.73 -2.97
N ARG A 387 2.86 -1.18 -3.89
CA ARG A 387 3.45 -2.52 -3.82
C ARG A 387 4.36 -2.69 -2.60
N ARG A 388 5.19 -1.69 -2.28
CA ARG A 388 6.04 -1.72 -1.08
C ARG A 388 5.21 -1.79 0.20
N ALA A 389 4.14 -1.00 0.29
CA ALA A 389 3.22 -1.01 1.42
C ALA A 389 2.53 -2.39 1.57
N ARG A 390 2.01 -2.96 0.46
CA ARG A 390 1.38 -4.29 0.47
C ARG A 390 2.33 -5.42 0.88
N ASN A 391 3.54 -5.43 0.32
CA ASN A 391 4.51 -6.51 0.51
C ASN A 391 5.27 -6.43 1.84
N ARG A 392 5.13 -5.34 2.60
CA ARG A 392 5.77 -5.21 3.92
C ARG A 392 5.09 -6.12 4.92
N ILE A 393 5.81 -7.01 5.57
CA ILE A 393 5.27 -7.84 6.66
C ILE A 393 5.12 -6.93 7.89
N LEU A 394 3.90 -6.77 8.37
CA LEU A 394 3.58 -5.94 9.55
C LEU A 394 3.20 -6.80 10.75
N SER A 395 2.65 -7.99 10.49
CA SER A 395 2.30 -8.96 11.51
C SER A 395 2.44 -10.38 10.98
N ILE A 396 2.73 -11.31 11.88
CA ILE A 396 2.65 -12.76 11.66
C ILE A 396 1.93 -13.40 12.85
N ILE A 397 1.40 -14.60 12.67
CA ILE A 397 0.81 -15.39 13.75
C ILE A 397 1.83 -16.47 14.09
N ASP A 398 2.19 -16.59 15.37
CA ASP A 398 3.10 -17.61 15.85
C ASP A 398 2.42 -19.00 15.95
N SER A 399 3.19 -20.03 16.30
CA SER A 399 2.67 -21.39 16.48
C SER A 399 1.60 -21.50 17.59
N ASN A 400 1.55 -20.53 18.51
CA ASN A 400 0.62 -20.49 19.63
C ASN A 400 -0.66 -19.69 19.29
N GLY A 401 -0.79 -19.21 18.04
CA GLY A 401 -1.93 -18.41 17.60
C GLY A 401 -1.87 -16.93 18.03
N SER A 402 -0.76 -16.47 18.60
CA SER A 402 -0.57 -15.08 19.01
C SER A 402 -0.07 -14.22 17.85
N ALA A 403 -0.63 -13.02 17.70
CA ALA A 403 -0.24 -12.08 16.66
C ALA A 403 0.98 -11.25 17.07
N LEU A 404 2.11 -11.47 16.41
CA LEU A 404 3.35 -10.70 16.58
C LEU A 404 3.34 -9.49 15.65
N ASN A 405 3.39 -8.29 16.22
CA ASN A 405 3.30 -7.01 15.47
C ASN A 405 4.57 -6.13 15.64
N ILE A 406 5.57 -6.63 16.35
CA ILE A 406 6.83 -5.93 16.62
C ILE A 406 7.90 -6.50 15.69
N GLU A 407 8.56 -5.65 14.90
CA GLU A 407 9.53 -6.08 13.87
C GLU A 407 10.62 -6.99 14.43
N LYS A 408 11.14 -6.71 15.63
CA LYS A 408 12.14 -7.55 16.31
C LYS A 408 11.62 -8.96 16.60
N ASP A 409 10.38 -9.10 17.02
CA ASP A 409 9.79 -10.39 17.38
C ASP A 409 9.41 -11.18 16.12
N ILE A 410 8.90 -10.49 15.09
CA ILE A 410 8.68 -11.08 13.75
C ILE A 410 9.99 -11.65 13.19
N CYS A 411 11.10 -10.91 13.29
CA CYS A 411 12.40 -11.38 12.84
C CYS A 411 12.89 -12.61 13.62
N LYS A 412 12.76 -12.60 14.96
CA LYS A 412 13.14 -13.73 15.81
C LYS A 412 12.33 -14.97 15.50
N GLU A 413 11.01 -14.84 15.40
CA GLU A 413 10.12 -15.95 15.08
C GLU A 413 10.43 -16.53 13.69
N GLY A 414 10.69 -15.66 12.70
CA GLY A 414 11.13 -16.11 11.38
C GLY A 414 12.43 -16.92 11.42
N VAL A 415 13.43 -16.46 12.19
CA VAL A 415 14.69 -17.20 12.38
C VAL A 415 14.42 -18.53 13.08
N SER A 416 13.72 -18.52 14.22
CA SER A 416 13.35 -19.71 14.99
C SER A 416 12.62 -20.76 14.13
N TRP A 417 11.67 -20.32 13.31
CA TRP A 417 10.92 -21.19 12.41
C TRP A 417 11.83 -21.89 11.40
N PHE A 418 12.70 -21.13 10.70
CA PHE A 418 13.62 -21.73 9.72
C PHE A 418 14.75 -22.54 10.37
N GLU A 419 15.21 -22.17 11.57
CA GLU A 419 16.17 -22.96 12.36
C GLU A 419 15.58 -24.30 12.77
N ASN A 420 14.32 -24.34 13.22
CA ASN A 420 13.64 -25.60 13.53
C ASN A 420 13.34 -26.41 12.26
N PHE A 421 12.91 -25.74 11.18
CA PHE A 421 12.57 -26.39 9.91
C PHE A 421 13.80 -27.00 9.21
N LEU A 422 14.92 -26.27 9.15
CA LEU A 422 16.14 -26.68 8.45
C LEU A 422 17.19 -27.33 9.37
N GLY A 423 17.16 -27.03 10.66
CA GLY A 423 18.16 -27.45 11.65
C GLY A 423 17.79 -28.71 12.44
N ASN A 424 16.62 -29.29 12.20
CA ASN A 424 16.29 -30.60 12.75
C ASN A 424 17.25 -31.67 12.19
N SER A 425 18.00 -32.31 13.08
CA SER A 425 19.12 -33.24 12.85
C SER A 425 18.76 -34.54 12.11
N HIS A 426 17.58 -34.63 11.49
CA HIS A 426 17.27 -35.64 10.49
C HIS A 426 17.42 -35.02 9.12
N CYS A 427 18.64 -34.62 8.79
CA CYS A 427 19.04 -34.57 7.40
C CYS A 427 19.29 -36.04 7.00
N PRO A 428 18.37 -36.73 6.30
CA PRO A 428 18.80 -37.92 5.59
C PRO A 428 19.97 -37.46 4.74
N GLN A 429 21.09 -38.18 4.81
CA GLN A 429 22.22 -37.95 3.92
C GLN A 429 21.70 -38.15 2.50
N THR A 430 21.12 -37.12 1.91
CA THR A 430 20.75 -37.10 0.50
C THR A 430 22.08 -37.03 -0.21
N ARG A 431 22.61 -38.21 -0.51
CA ARG A 431 23.75 -38.32 -1.40
C ARG A 431 23.26 -37.78 -2.74
N PHE A 432 24.12 -37.13 -3.50
CA PHE A 432 23.74 -36.62 -4.83
C PHE A 432 23.08 -37.68 -5.73
N ASN A 433 23.28 -38.97 -5.44
CA ASN A 433 22.64 -40.10 -6.11
C ASN A 433 21.13 -40.21 -5.85
N ASP A 434 20.61 -39.68 -4.73
CA ASP A 434 19.17 -39.68 -4.39
C ASP A 434 18.37 -38.62 -5.17
N LEU A 435 19.06 -37.69 -5.84
CA LEU A 435 18.41 -36.76 -6.78
C LEU A 435 18.04 -37.42 -8.12
N GLN A 436 18.65 -38.57 -8.45
CA GLN A 436 18.26 -39.36 -9.62
C GLN A 436 17.01 -40.21 -9.37
N SER A 437 16.73 -40.59 -8.11
CA SER A 437 15.53 -41.33 -7.72
C SER A 437 14.33 -40.42 -7.45
N LEU A 438 14.56 -39.13 -7.22
CA LEU A 438 13.53 -38.11 -7.33
C LEU A 438 13.11 -38.01 -8.79
N ASN A 439 11.99 -38.66 -9.11
CA ASN A 439 11.28 -38.57 -10.39
C ASN A 439 10.68 -37.16 -10.52
N MET A 440 11.55 -36.15 -10.55
CA MET A 440 11.21 -34.78 -10.90
C MET A 440 10.62 -34.85 -12.30
N ASN A 441 9.37 -34.42 -12.47
CA ASN A 441 8.74 -34.31 -13.79
C ASN A 441 9.68 -33.49 -14.69
N ARG A 442 10.44 -34.19 -15.51
CA ARG A 442 11.29 -33.57 -16.53
C ARG A 442 10.32 -33.18 -17.63
N ILE A 443 10.38 -31.91 -18.01
CA ILE A 443 9.71 -31.41 -19.22
C ILE A 443 10.06 -32.39 -20.34
N THR A 444 9.06 -33.09 -20.86
CA THR A 444 9.25 -34.04 -21.95
C THR A 444 9.67 -33.30 -23.22
N GLY A 445 10.14 -34.03 -24.24
CA GLY A 445 10.43 -33.41 -25.54
C GLY A 445 9.20 -32.68 -26.09
N GLU A 446 8.02 -33.27 -25.92
CA GLU A 446 6.75 -32.68 -26.32
C GLU A 446 6.39 -31.44 -25.52
N ASP A 447 6.51 -31.46 -24.18
CA ASP A 447 6.26 -30.29 -23.34
C ASP A 447 7.20 -29.13 -23.70
N ARG A 448 8.47 -29.44 -24.04
CA ARG A 448 9.44 -28.43 -24.46
C ARG A 448 9.06 -27.84 -25.82
N ASP A 449 8.71 -28.69 -26.78
CA ASP A 449 8.30 -28.25 -28.12
C ASP A 449 6.99 -27.45 -28.07
N GLU A 450 6.09 -27.75 -27.14
CA GLU A 450 4.88 -26.97 -26.86
C GLU A 450 5.20 -25.62 -26.22
N LEU A 451 6.10 -25.57 -25.23
CA LEU A 451 6.55 -24.32 -24.59
C LEU A 451 7.37 -23.41 -25.52
N GLU A 452 8.02 -23.97 -26.54
CA GLU A 452 8.78 -23.23 -27.55
C GLU A 452 7.92 -22.76 -28.74
N LYS A 453 6.65 -23.19 -28.85
CA LYS A 453 5.74 -22.71 -29.90
C LYS A 453 5.37 -21.24 -29.70
N SER A 454 5.19 -20.54 -30.83
CA SER A 454 4.61 -19.21 -30.83
C SER A 454 3.16 -19.27 -30.40
N ILE A 455 2.79 -18.50 -29.37
CA ILE A 455 1.42 -18.39 -28.85
C ILE A 455 0.48 -18.01 -29.99
N SER A 456 -0.54 -18.84 -30.22
CA SER A 456 -1.53 -18.62 -31.26
C SER A 456 -2.65 -17.67 -30.80
N THR A 457 -3.31 -17.01 -31.76
CA THR A 457 -4.47 -16.15 -31.46
C THR A 457 -5.65 -16.93 -30.89
N LEU A 458 -5.72 -18.24 -31.17
CA LEU A 458 -6.76 -19.14 -30.66
C LEU A 458 -6.54 -19.45 -29.18
N GLU A 459 -5.31 -19.77 -28.75
CA GLU A 459 -4.96 -19.97 -27.34
C GLU A 459 -5.23 -18.71 -26.50
N ILE A 460 -4.96 -17.52 -27.07
CA ILE A 460 -5.29 -16.24 -26.42
C ILE A 460 -6.80 -16.12 -26.22
N PHE A 461 -7.59 -16.52 -27.22
CA PHE A 461 -9.05 -16.43 -27.15
C PHE A 461 -9.64 -17.41 -26.14
N GLU A 462 -9.13 -18.64 -26.08
CA GLU A 462 -9.57 -19.66 -25.13
C GLU A 462 -9.21 -19.29 -23.68
N CYS A 463 -8.00 -18.79 -23.42
CA CYS A 463 -7.58 -18.30 -22.10
C CYS A 463 -8.37 -17.08 -21.60
N LEU A 464 -9.09 -16.37 -22.47
CA LEU A 464 -9.91 -15.21 -22.09
C LEU A 464 -11.37 -15.59 -21.78
N GLN A 465 -11.77 -16.85 -22.00
CA GLN A 465 -13.10 -17.35 -21.67
C GLN A 465 -13.20 -17.99 -20.28
N ASP A 466 -12.07 -18.38 -19.67
CA ASP A 466 -11.94 -18.78 -18.26
C ASP A 466 -11.69 -17.57 -17.33
#